data_AF-A0A2E2AYR4-F1
#
_entry.id   AF-A0A2E2AYR4-F1
#
_cell.length_a   1.000
_cell.length_b   1.000
_cell.length_c   1.000
_cell.angle_alpha   90.00
_cell.angle_beta   90.00
_cell.angle_gamma   90.00
#
_symmetry.space_group_name_H-M   'P 1'
#
loop_
_entity.id
_entity.type
_entity.pdbx_description
1 polymer ?
#
loop_
_entity_poly.entity_id
_entity_poly.type
_entity_poly.pdbx_seq_one_letter_code
_entity_poly.pdbx_strand_id
1 'polypeptide(L)'
;MAILFAQEALGGAAWGLLLGLICYILLRSVDNYQVEILLSLALVMGGYAMASRLHVSGPIAMVIAGLFIGNHGRSFAMSNETRHHLDMFWELVDEILNAVLFVLIGLEVLVLTWDGKYVLAGIIAIFITLLSRFIAVGLPIAGLKSVREFTPHATKVMTWAGLRGGISVALALSLRNSMGQASQESYQAILMMTYIVVIFSIIGQGLTLGPLMRKLGLSTQ
;
A
#
# COMPACT_ATOMS: atom_id res chain seq x y z
N MET A 1 1.92 23.51 -4.21
CA MET A 1 1.73 22.17 -3.62
C MET A 1 0.40 21.54 -4.04
N ALA A 2 -0.75 22.21 -3.84
CA ALA A 2 -2.07 21.67 -4.21
C ALA A 2 -2.24 21.36 -5.72
N ILE A 3 -1.72 22.21 -6.61
CA ILE A 3 -1.83 22.02 -8.07
C ILE A 3 -1.03 20.80 -8.53
N LEU A 4 0.21 20.63 -8.05
CA LEU A 4 1.05 19.47 -8.35
C LEU A 4 0.41 18.18 -7.82
N PHE A 5 -0.11 18.21 -6.60
CA PHE A 5 -0.82 17.07 -6.02
C PHE A 5 -2.07 16.70 -6.83
N ALA A 6 -2.87 17.69 -7.23
CA ALA A 6 -4.04 17.47 -8.06
C ALA A 6 -3.65 16.88 -9.43
N GLN A 7 -2.57 17.38 -10.04
CA GLN A 7 -2.04 16.85 -11.30
C GLN A 7 -1.58 15.40 -11.17
N GLU A 8 -0.81 15.07 -10.12
CA GLU A 8 -0.33 13.70 -9.91
C GLU A 8 -1.47 12.72 -9.63
N ALA A 9 -2.43 13.11 -8.79
CA ALA A 9 -3.54 12.26 -8.38
C ALA A 9 -4.59 12.10 -9.49
N LEU A 10 -5.11 13.21 -10.03
CA LEU A 10 -6.13 13.17 -11.08
C LEU A 10 -5.54 12.70 -12.41
N GLY A 11 -4.32 13.13 -12.74
CA GLY A 11 -3.59 12.65 -13.92
C GLY A 11 -3.30 11.15 -13.84
N GLY A 12 -2.90 10.66 -12.66
CA GLY A 12 -2.74 9.23 -12.42
C GLY A 12 -4.05 8.47 -12.61
N ALA A 13 -5.15 8.97 -12.04
CA ALA A 13 -6.45 8.34 -12.19
C ALA A 13 -6.95 8.32 -13.65
N ALA A 14 -6.84 9.44 -14.37
CA ALA A 14 -7.20 9.52 -15.78
C ALA A 14 -6.36 8.57 -16.64
N TRP A 15 -5.04 8.52 -16.40
CA TRP A 15 -4.13 7.63 -17.10
C TRP A 15 -4.44 6.15 -16.82
N GLY A 16 -4.71 5.82 -15.55
CA GLY A 16 -5.12 4.48 -15.14
C GLY A 16 -6.42 4.02 -15.82
N LEU A 17 -7.43 4.90 -15.89
CA LEU A 17 -8.68 4.60 -16.60
C LEU A 17 -8.44 4.39 -18.09
N LEU A 18 -7.65 5.25 -18.74
CA LEU A 18 -7.33 5.13 -20.16
C LEU A 18 -6.63 3.79 -20.44
N LEU A 19 -5.60 3.45 -19.68
CA LEU A 19 -4.88 2.19 -19.86
C LEU A 19 -5.74 0.97 -19.52
N GLY A 20 -6.56 1.06 -18.47
CA GLY A 20 -7.53 0.04 -18.11
C GLY A 20 -8.54 -0.22 -19.23
N LEU A 21 -9.02 0.85 -19.91
CA LEU A 21 -9.92 0.75 -21.05
C LEU A 21 -9.23 0.09 -22.26
N ILE A 22 -8.00 0.49 -22.58
CA ILE A 22 -7.23 -0.12 -23.67
C ILE A 22 -7.02 -1.60 -23.39
N CYS A 23 -6.56 -1.95 -22.19
CA CYS A 23 -6.33 -3.33 -21.80
C CYS A 23 -7.64 -4.15 -21.83
N TYR A 24 -8.76 -3.57 -21.36
CA TYR A 24 -10.07 -4.19 -21.45
C TYR A 24 -10.47 -4.55 -22.89
N ILE A 25 -10.27 -3.62 -23.84
CA ILE A 25 -10.58 -3.85 -25.26
C ILE A 25 -9.71 -5.00 -25.81
N LEU A 26 -8.43 -5.03 -25.46
CA LEU A 26 -7.51 -6.10 -25.87
C LEU A 26 -7.92 -7.44 -25.28
N LEU A 27 -8.20 -7.49 -23.98
CA LEU A 27 -8.63 -8.69 -23.27
C LEU A 27 -9.90 -9.27 -23.88
N ARG A 28 -10.88 -8.42 -24.23
CA ARG A 28 -12.13 -8.88 -24.86
C ARG A 28 -11.92 -9.56 -26.23
N SER A 29 -10.82 -9.28 -26.90
CA SER A 29 -10.48 -9.86 -28.20
C SER A 29 -9.66 -11.16 -28.10
N VAL A 30 -9.29 -11.57 -26.89
CA VAL A 30 -8.39 -12.70 -26.62
C VAL A 30 -9.14 -13.75 -25.80
N ASP A 31 -8.99 -15.02 -26.16
CA ASP A 31 -9.53 -16.16 -25.40
C ASP A 31 -8.39 -17.14 -25.09
N ASN A 32 -7.41 -16.66 -24.31
CA ASN A 32 -6.21 -17.40 -23.94
C ASN A 32 -5.58 -16.83 -22.67
N TYR A 33 -5.54 -17.63 -21.60
CA TYR A 33 -5.09 -17.15 -20.29
C TYR A 33 -3.63 -16.67 -20.27
N GLN A 34 -2.73 -17.27 -21.05
CA GLN A 34 -1.33 -16.84 -21.08
C GLN A 34 -1.20 -15.42 -21.64
N VAL A 35 -1.91 -15.13 -22.72
CA VAL A 35 -1.92 -13.80 -23.34
C VAL A 35 -2.58 -12.78 -22.40
N GLU A 36 -3.68 -13.14 -21.75
CA GLU A 36 -4.33 -12.25 -20.79
C GLU A 36 -3.44 -11.92 -19.57
N ILE A 37 -2.69 -12.89 -19.04
CA ILE A 37 -1.70 -12.65 -17.98
C ILE A 37 -0.60 -11.70 -18.49
N LEU A 38 -0.06 -11.94 -19.69
CA LEU A 38 0.95 -11.07 -20.29
C LEU A 38 0.44 -9.65 -20.51
N LEU A 39 -0.81 -9.48 -20.93
CA LEU A 39 -1.46 -8.16 -21.06
C LEU A 39 -1.57 -7.47 -19.70
N SER A 40 -1.92 -8.21 -18.64
CA SER A 40 -1.98 -7.65 -17.28
C SER A 40 -0.60 -7.20 -16.77
N LEU A 41 0.46 -7.97 -17.05
CA LEU A 41 1.84 -7.59 -16.72
C LEU A 41 2.30 -6.38 -17.53
N ALA A 42 2.02 -6.36 -18.83
CA ALA A 42 2.34 -5.26 -19.72
C ALA A 42 1.63 -3.98 -19.28
N LEU A 43 0.37 -4.08 -18.84
CA LEU A 43 -0.37 -2.98 -18.27
C LEU A 43 0.31 -2.44 -17.01
N VAL A 44 0.67 -3.30 -16.06
CA VAL A 44 1.27 -2.86 -14.80
C VAL A 44 2.67 -2.28 -15.02
N MET A 45 3.56 -3.01 -15.67
CA MET A 45 4.95 -2.59 -15.89
C MET A 45 5.04 -1.43 -16.88
N GLY A 46 4.41 -1.57 -18.05
CA GLY A 46 4.43 -0.56 -19.11
C GLY A 46 3.64 0.68 -18.73
N GLY A 47 2.46 0.49 -18.13
CA GLY A 47 1.62 1.60 -17.69
C GLY A 47 2.27 2.44 -16.60
N TYR A 48 2.92 1.80 -15.63
CA TYR A 48 3.70 2.49 -14.60
C TYR A 48 4.90 3.25 -15.18
N ALA A 49 5.67 2.61 -16.07
CA ALA A 49 6.82 3.22 -16.71
C ALA A 49 6.45 4.42 -17.59
N MET A 50 5.26 4.42 -18.20
CA MET A 50 4.74 5.59 -18.94
C MET A 50 4.21 6.67 -17.99
N ALA A 51 3.55 6.29 -16.89
CA ALA A 51 3.07 7.24 -15.89
C ALA A 51 4.21 8.10 -15.32
N SER A 52 5.37 7.50 -15.07
CA SER A 52 6.54 8.23 -14.57
C SER A 52 7.07 9.27 -15.57
N ARG A 53 7.03 8.97 -16.88
CA ARG A 53 7.40 9.93 -17.95
C ARG A 53 6.39 11.07 -18.09
N LEU A 54 5.13 10.82 -17.78
CA LEU A 54 4.06 11.82 -17.81
C LEU A 54 4.00 12.67 -16.53
N HIS A 55 4.90 12.43 -15.57
CA HIS A 55 4.90 13.08 -14.26
C HIS A 55 3.55 12.95 -13.53
N VAL A 56 2.92 11.79 -13.64
CA VAL A 56 1.69 11.44 -12.90
C VAL A 56 1.95 10.28 -11.95
N SER A 57 1.06 10.07 -10.97
CA SER A 57 1.23 9.02 -9.98
C SER A 57 1.04 7.62 -10.59
N GLY A 58 2.15 6.92 -10.81
CA GLY A 58 2.17 5.52 -11.25
C GLY A 58 1.35 4.58 -10.35
N PRO A 59 1.52 4.59 -9.01
CA PRO A 59 0.73 3.75 -8.13
C PRO A 59 -0.78 3.99 -8.24
N ILE A 60 -1.22 5.26 -8.28
CA ILE A 60 -2.64 5.59 -8.44
C ILE A 60 -3.16 5.11 -9.80
N ALA A 61 -2.40 5.33 -10.87
CA ALA A 61 -2.77 4.84 -12.20
C ALA A 61 -2.98 3.32 -12.20
N MET A 62 -2.08 2.55 -11.58
CA MET A 62 -2.18 1.09 -11.54
C MET A 62 -3.34 0.61 -10.66
N VAL A 63 -3.60 1.27 -9.54
CA VAL A 63 -4.79 0.97 -8.70
C VAL A 63 -6.08 1.20 -9.48
N ILE A 64 -6.17 2.30 -10.21
CA ILE A 64 -7.37 2.63 -10.99
C ILE A 64 -7.55 1.69 -12.19
N ALA A 65 -6.47 1.35 -12.90
CA ALA A 65 -6.50 0.36 -13.97
C ALA A 65 -6.89 -1.03 -13.45
N GLY A 66 -6.30 -1.44 -12.32
CA GLY A 66 -6.60 -2.72 -11.66
C GLY A 66 -8.03 -2.81 -11.15
N LEU A 67 -8.56 -1.73 -10.55
CA LEU A 67 -9.96 -1.68 -10.11
C LEU A 67 -10.93 -1.76 -11.30
N PHE A 68 -10.61 -1.09 -12.40
CA PHE A 68 -11.41 -1.12 -13.62
C PHE A 68 -11.46 -2.53 -14.23
N ILE A 69 -10.30 -3.19 -14.39
CA ILE A 69 -10.23 -4.54 -14.94
C ILE A 69 -10.80 -5.57 -13.97
N GLY A 70 -10.49 -5.46 -12.68
CA GLY A 70 -10.97 -6.36 -11.63
C GLY A 70 -12.49 -6.35 -11.48
N ASN A 71 -13.15 -5.23 -11.80
CA ASN A 71 -14.61 -5.14 -11.77
C ASN A 71 -15.24 -5.36 -13.15
N HIS A 72 -14.99 -4.45 -14.09
CA HIS A 72 -15.64 -4.44 -15.41
C HIS A 72 -15.01 -5.43 -16.39
N GLY A 73 -13.67 -5.55 -16.36
CA GLY A 73 -12.96 -6.52 -17.20
C GLY A 73 -13.29 -7.97 -16.85
N ARG A 74 -13.37 -8.29 -15.56
CA ARG A 74 -13.85 -9.59 -15.11
C ARG A 74 -15.25 -9.85 -15.65
N SER A 75 -16.22 -9.03 -15.28
CA SER A 75 -17.63 -9.27 -15.59
C SER A 75 -17.95 -9.42 -17.08
N PHE A 76 -17.24 -8.72 -17.98
CA PHE A 76 -17.62 -8.65 -19.40
C PHE A 76 -16.56 -9.07 -20.42
N ALA A 77 -15.31 -9.32 -20.03
CA ALA A 77 -14.24 -9.64 -20.97
C ALA A 77 -13.49 -10.94 -20.68
N MET A 78 -13.68 -11.60 -19.53
CA MET A 78 -12.92 -12.81 -19.15
C MET A 78 -13.80 -14.01 -18.88
N SER A 79 -13.36 -15.19 -19.34
CA SER A 79 -13.91 -16.49 -18.95
C SER A 79 -13.63 -16.83 -17.48
N ASN A 80 -14.37 -17.79 -16.90
CA ASN A 80 -14.16 -18.18 -15.50
C ASN A 80 -12.79 -18.83 -15.26
N GLU A 81 -12.33 -19.65 -16.21
CA GLU A 81 -11.00 -20.29 -16.16
C GLU A 81 -9.88 -19.24 -16.19
N THR A 82 -9.96 -18.24 -17.08
CA THR A 82 -8.91 -17.21 -17.13
C THR A 82 -8.87 -16.37 -15.86
N ARG A 83 -10.03 -16.03 -15.28
CA ARG A 83 -10.08 -15.28 -14.01
C ARG A 83 -9.33 -16.02 -12.91
N HIS A 84 -9.54 -17.34 -12.80
CA HIS A 84 -8.86 -18.16 -11.81
C HIS A 84 -7.34 -18.19 -12.03
N HIS A 85 -6.88 -18.40 -13.26
CA HIS A 85 -5.44 -18.37 -13.57
C HIS A 85 -4.80 -17.00 -13.31
N LEU A 86 -5.50 -15.91 -13.62
CA LEU A 86 -5.03 -14.56 -13.37
C LEU A 86 -4.99 -14.24 -11.87
N ASP A 87 -5.99 -14.68 -11.10
CA ASP A 87 -6.00 -14.58 -9.63
C ASP A 87 -4.80 -15.32 -9.04
N MET A 88 -4.63 -16.62 -9.35
CA MET A 88 -3.51 -17.39 -8.83
C MET A 88 -2.15 -16.80 -9.24
N PHE A 89 -2.02 -16.33 -10.47
CA PHE A 89 -0.77 -15.70 -10.91
C PHE A 89 -0.45 -14.45 -10.08
N TRP A 90 -1.41 -13.54 -9.89
CA TRP A 90 -1.18 -12.31 -9.13
C TRP A 90 -1.03 -12.57 -7.62
N GLU A 91 -1.70 -13.58 -7.07
CA GLU A 91 -1.49 -14.03 -5.70
C GLU A 91 -0.05 -14.54 -5.50
N LEU A 92 0.44 -15.41 -6.38
CA LEU A 92 1.83 -15.88 -6.34
C LEU A 92 2.84 -14.73 -6.48
N VAL A 93 2.58 -13.77 -7.39
CA VAL A 93 3.44 -12.59 -7.54
C VAL A 93 3.43 -11.74 -6.27
N ASP A 94 2.27 -11.49 -5.66
CA ASP A 94 2.15 -10.75 -4.41
C ASP A 94 2.91 -11.45 -3.26
N GLU A 95 2.75 -12.77 -3.13
CA GLU A 95 3.47 -13.58 -2.13
C GLU A 95 4.99 -13.50 -2.32
N ILE A 96 5.47 -13.66 -3.55
CA ILE A 96 6.91 -13.59 -3.86
C ILE A 96 7.45 -12.19 -3.56
N LEU A 97 6.76 -11.14 -4.02
CA LEU A 97 7.19 -9.76 -3.80
C LEU A 97 7.19 -9.40 -2.32
N ASN A 98 6.17 -9.85 -1.57
CA ASN A 98 6.12 -9.65 -0.12
C ASN A 98 7.23 -10.41 0.59
N ALA A 99 7.50 -11.65 0.23
CA ALA A 99 8.61 -12.43 0.80
C ALA A 99 9.97 -11.75 0.54
N VAL A 100 10.23 -11.32 -0.70
CA VAL A 100 11.43 -10.57 -1.06
C VAL A 100 11.52 -9.28 -0.26
N LEU A 101 10.42 -8.55 -0.12
CA LEU A 101 10.36 -7.32 0.66
C LEU A 101 10.74 -7.60 2.12
N PHE A 102 10.16 -8.61 2.76
CA PHE A 102 10.49 -8.98 4.14
C PHE A 102 11.96 -9.38 4.31
N VAL A 103 12.54 -10.09 3.34
CA VAL A 103 13.97 -10.43 3.34
C VAL A 103 14.83 -9.16 3.25
N LEU A 104 14.50 -8.24 2.33
CA LEU A 104 15.20 -6.95 2.21
C LEU A 104 15.09 -6.12 3.49
N ILE A 105 13.90 -6.10 4.11
CA ILE A 105 13.69 -5.44 5.40
C ILE A 105 14.63 -6.03 6.45
N GLY A 106 14.67 -7.37 6.57
CA GLY A 106 15.51 -8.06 7.55
C GLY A 106 17.00 -7.84 7.32
N LEU A 107 17.45 -7.82 6.07
CA LEU A 107 18.85 -7.59 5.72
C LEU A 107 19.32 -6.18 6.10
N GLU A 108 18.51 -5.17 5.80
CA GLU A 108 18.88 -3.77 6.08
C GLU A 108 18.96 -3.46 7.59
N VAL A 109 18.18 -4.16 8.43
CA VAL A 109 18.30 -4.04 9.91
C VAL A 109 19.71 -4.35 10.40
N LEU A 110 20.43 -5.25 9.72
CA LEU A 110 21.80 -5.64 10.08
C LEU A 110 22.83 -4.55 9.79
N VAL A 111 22.54 -3.65 8.84
CA VAL A 111 23.43 -2.56 8.42
C VAL A 111 23.05 -1.23 9.09
N LEU A 112 21.95 -1.21 9.84
CA LEU A 112 21.44 -0.04 10.54
C LEU A 112 22.36 0.34 11.71
N THR A 113 22.71 1.62 11.80
CA THR A 113 23.47 2.18 12.91
C THR A 113 22.56 2.49 14.09
N TRP A 114 22.74 1.76 15.18
CA TRP A 114 21.96 1.92 16.41
C TRP A 114 22.52 3.06 17.26
N ASP A 115 22.10 4.29 16.97
CA ASP A 115 22.33 5.44 17.85
C ASP A 115 21.13 5.61 18.79
N GLY A 116 21.38 5.78 20.10
CA GLY A 116 20.34 5.98 21.10
C GLY A 116 19.40 7.16 20.80
N LYS A 117 19.90 8.21 20.12
CA LYS A 117 19.08 9.34 19.67
C LYS A 117 18.03 8.92 18.64
N TYR A 118 18.42 8.10 17.66
CA TYR A 118 17.51 7.63 16.61
C TYR A 118 16.52 6.58 17.13
N VAL A 119 16.94 5.76 18.10
CA VAL A 119 16.02 4.84 18.80
C VAL A 119 14.94 5.61 19.54
N LEU A 120 15.31 6.66 20.30
CA LEU A 120 14.35 7.50 20.99
C LEU A 120 13.39 8.19 20.00
N ALA A 121 13.91 8.70 18.89
CA ALA A 121 13.09 9.27 17.82
C ALA A 121 12.09 8.25 17.26
N GLY A 122 12.51 6.99 17.05
CA GLY A 122 11.62 5.92 16.60
C GLY A 122 10.52 5.55 17.60
N ILE A 123 10.83 5.53 18.89
CA ILE A 123 9.82 5.32 19.95
C ILE A 123 8.80 6.45 19.94
N ILE A 124 9.25 7.70 19.86
CA ILE A 124 8.36 8.87 19.76
C ILE A 124 7.52 8.77 18.48
N ALA A 125 8.10 8.34 17.35
CA ALA A 125 7.39 8.14 16.09
C ALA A 125 6.27 7.10 16.20
N ILE A 126 6.41 6.04 17.00
CA ILE A 126 5.32 5.09 17.29
C ILE A 126 4.12 5.84 17.89
N PHE A 127 4.33 6.63 18.95
CA PHE A 127 3.24 7.36 19.59
C PHE A 127 2.60 8.38 18.64
N ILE A 128 3.41 9.12 17.87
CA ILE A 128 2.92 10.09 16.89
C ILE A 128 2.12 9.40 15.78
N THR A 129 2.58 8.26 15.26
CA THR A 129 1.88 7.53 14.19
C THR A 129 0.57 6.90 14.67
N LEU A 130 0.49 6.43 15.92
CA LEU A 130 -0.75 5.95 16.51
C LEU A 130 -1.73 7.09 16.78
N LEU A 131 -1.26 8.20 17.34
CA LEU A 131 -2.08 9.37 17.64
C LEU A 131 -2.61 10.02 16.36
N SER A 132 -1.76 10.20 15.35
CA SER A 132 -2.18 10.73 14.05
C SER A 132 -3.23 9.84 13.40
N ARG A 133 -3.11 8.50 13.50
CA ARG A 133 -4.13 7.59 13.00
C ARG A 133 -5.43 7.66 13.80
N PHE A 134 -5.34 7.77 15.12
CA PHE A 134 -6.52 7.94 15.97
C PHE A 134 -7.29 9.22 15.61
N ILE A 135 -6.59 10.32 15.36
CA ILE A 135 -7.20 11.59 14.92
C ILE A 135 -7.79 11.44 13.52
N ALA A 136 -7.02 10.89 12.57
CA ALA A 136 -7.45 10.74 11.18
C ALA A 136 -8.68 9.84 11.01
N VAL A 137 -8.84 8.83 11.87
CA VAL A 137 -10.00 7.93 11.87
C VAL A 137 -11.12 8.45 12.79
N GLY A 138 -10.76 8.96 13.97
CA GLY A 138 -11.68 9.42 14.99
C GLY A 138 -12.46 10.67 14.57
N LEU A 139 -11.82 11.61 13.89
CA LEU A 139 -12.46 12.86 13.48
C LEU A 139 -13.57 12.65 12.43
N PRO A 140 -13.36 11.88 11.34
CA PRO A 140 -14.43 11.53 10.41
C PRO A 140 -15.54 10.71 11.06
N ILE A 141 -15.23 9.73 11.91
CA ILE A 141 -16.23 8.92 12.60
C ILE A 141 -17.08 9.79 13.54
N ALA A 142 -16.45 10.68 14.31
CA ALA A 142 -17.16 11.59 15.22
C ALA A 142 -18.10 12.54 14.45
N GLY A 143 -17.63 13.09 13.32
CA GLY A 143 -18.44 13.95 12.46
C GLY A 143 -19.60 13.22 11.77
N LEU A 144 -19.38 11.97 11.33
CA LEU A 144 -20.42 11.17 10.66
C LEU A 144 -21.33 10.42 11.63
N LYS A 145 -21.04 10.39 12.94
CA LYS A 145 -21.83 9.66 13.93
C LYS A 145 -23.29 10.12 13.99
N SER A 146 -23.56 11.37 13.61
CA SER A 146 -24.92 11.92 13.51
C SER A 146 -25.70 11.43 12.28
N VAL A 147 -25.02 10.85 11.28
CA VAL A 147 -25.60 10.51 9.97
C VAL A 147 -25.47 9.02 9.63
N ARG A 148 -24.60 8.28 10.31
CA ARG A 148 -24.43 6.83 10.19
C ARG A 148 -24.21 6.19 11.54
N GLU A 149 -24.79 5.00 11.72
CA GLU A 149 -24.44 4.13 12.83
C GLU A 149 -23.09 3.47 12.56
N PHE A 150 -22.19 3.53 13.54
CA PHE A 150 -20.91 2.84 13.52
C PHE A 150 -20.91 1.75 14.58
N THR A 151 -20.23 0.64 14.30
CA THR A 151 -20.06 -0.44 15.27
C THR A 151 -19.39 0.07 16.55
N PRO A 152 -19.80 -0.41 17.73
CA PRO A 152 -19.13 -0.08 18.98
C PRO A 152 -17.63 -0.38 18.86
N HIS A 153 -16.78 0.54 19.31
CA HIS A 153 -15.32 0.43 19.25
C HIS A 153 -14.69 0.46 17.85
N ALA A 154 -15.43 0.80 16.78
CA ALA A 154 -14.90 0.96 15.42
C ALA A 154 -13.63 1.82 15.37
N THR A 155 -13.63 2.98 16.04
CA THR A 155 -12.46 3.87 16.07
C THR A 155 -11.23 3.19 16.67
N LYS A 156 -11.39 2.41 17.74
CA LYS A 156 -10.27 1.70 18.39
C LYS A 156 -9.74 0.58 17.48
N VAL A 157 -10.63 -0.21 16.91
CA VAL A 157 -10.26 -1.31 16.00
C VAL A 157 -9.61 -0.78 14.73
N MET A 158 -10.19 0.21 14.06
CA MET A 158 -9.64 0.78 12.81
C MET A 158 -8.31 1.51 13.01
N THR A 159 -8.10 2.08 14.20
CA THR A 159 -6.81 2.67 14.57
C THR A 159 -5.78 1.57 14.81
N TRP A 160 -6.14 0.53 15.55
CA TRP A 160 -5.20 -0.54 15.94
C TRP A 160 -4.88 -1.52 14.81
N ALA A 161 -5.84 -1.78 13.92
CA ALA A 161 -5.68 -2.63 12.73
C ALA A 161 -4.85 -1.95 11.61
N GLY A 162 -4.39 -0.72 11.84
CA GLY A 162 -3.62 0.06 10.88
C GLY A 162 -2.18 -0.35 10.71
N LEU A 163 -1.95 -1.62 10.34
CA LEU A 163 -0.61 -2.18 10.24
C LEU A 163 0.23 -1.40 9.20
N ARG A 164 1.42 -0.98 9.62
CA ARG A 164 2.46 -0.43 8.75
C ARG A 164 3.26 -1.58 8.19
N GLY A 165 3.21 -1.74 6.88
CA GLY A 165 3.86 -2.82 6.17
C GLY A 165 5.12 -2.38 5.45
N GLY A 166 5.51 -3.26 4.54
CA GLY A 166 6.75 -3.18 3.79
C GLY A 166 6.96 -1.96 2.91
N ILE A 167 5.86 -1.44 2.35
CA ILE A 167 5.88 -0.27 1.45
C ILE A 167 6.50 0.95 2.14
N SER A 168 6.29 1.12 3.46
CA SER A 168 6.86 2.23 4.22
C SER A 168 8.39 2.19 4.21
N VAL A 169 8.96 1.00 4.39
CA VAL A 169 10.42 0.80 4.36
C VAL A 169 10.96 0.96 2.94
N ALA A 170 10.27 0.41 1.94
CA ALA A 170 10.67 0.57 0.53
C ALA A 170 10.75 2.05 0.12
N LEU A 171 9.78 2.87 0.56
CA LEU A 171 9.80 4.32 0.36
C LEU A 171 10.93 4.99 1.14
N ALA A 172 11.20 4.58 2.37
CA ALA A 172 12.32 5.13 3.13
C ALA A 172 13.67 4.78 2.47
N LEU A 173 13.82 3.59 1.91
CA LEU A 173 15.01 3.16 1.17
C LEU A 173 15.19 3.92 -0.15
N SER A 174 14.11 4.25 -0.86
CA SER A 174 14.20 5.03 -2.11
C SER A 174 14.71 6.46 -1.89
N LEU A 175 14.62 6.99 -0.67
CA LEU A 175 15.17 8.29 -0.31
C LEU A 175 16.71 8.32 -0.35
N ARG A 176 17.39 7.17 -0.26
CA ARG A 176 18.86 7.09 -0.21
C ARG A 176 19.53 7.81 -1.37
N ASN A 177 18.97 7.66 -2.57
CA ASN A 177 19.56 8.17 -3.80
C ASN A 177 19.06 9.58 -4.16
N SER A 178 17.96 10.04 -3.54
CA SER A 178 17.39 11.36 -3.80
C SER A 178 17.92 12.43 -2.83
N MET A 179 18.38 12.02 -1.65
CA MET A 179 18.98 12.93 -0.67
C MET A 179 20.50 12.97 -0.87
N GLY A 180 21.06 14.15 -1.14
CA GLY A 180 22.51 14.33 -1.31
C GLY A 180 23.32 14.03 -0.03
N GLN A 181 24.65 13.97 -0.14
CA GLN A 181 25.56 13.58 0.95
C GLN A 181 25.39 14.39 2.25
N ALA A 182 24.95 15.66 2.17
CA ALA A 182 24.70 16.53 3.32
C ALA A 182 23.47 16.13 4.18
N SER A 183 22.68 15.15 3.72
CA SER A 183 21.44 14.70 4.37
C SER A 183 21.52 13.27 4.91
N GLN A 184 22.73 12.68 4.96
CA GLN A 184 22.92 11.28 5.35
C GLN A 184 22.48 11.00 6.80
N GLU A 185 22.67 11.94 7.72
CA GLU A 185 22.17 11.82 9.10
C GLU A 185 20.64 11.82 9.14
N SER A 186 19.98 12.68 8.34
CA SER A 186 18.52 12.72 8.25
C SER A 186 17.96 11.45 7.61
N TYR A 187 18.66 10.89 6.62
CA TYR A 187 18.33 9.60 6.02
C TYR A 187 18.36 8.47 7.04
N GLN A 188 19.44 8.34 7.81
CA GLN A 188 19.55 7.34 8.86
C GLN A 188 18.46 7.50 9.93
N ALA A 189 18.14 8.74 10.32
CA ALA A 189 17.05 9.01 11.25
C ALA A 189 15.69 8.56 10.70
N ILE A 190 15.36 8.92 9.45
CA ILE A 190 14.08 8.54 8.80
C ILE A 190 13.97 7.03 8.65
N LEU A 191 15.04 6.36 8.21
CA LEU A 191 15.09 4.91 8.12
C LEU A 191 14.84 4.28 9.49
N MET A 192 15.60 4.69 10.51
CA MET A 192 15.51 4.12 11.85
C MET A 192 14.10 4.26 12.44
N MET A 193 13.50 5.45 12.31
CA MET A 193 12.13 5.69 12.74
C MET A 193 11.14 4.80 12.00
N THR A 194 11.28 4.69 10.67
CA THR A 194 10.40 3.86 9.84
C THR A 194 10.51 2.38 10.23
N TYR A 195 11.74 1.90 10.47
CA TYR A 195 12.01 0.54 10.92
C TYR A 195 11.37 0.22 12.25
N ILE A 196 11.60 1.06 13.26
CA ILE A 196 11.05 0.87 14.61
C ILE A 196 9.51 0.83 14.55
N VAL A 197 8.90 1.75 13.79
CA VAL A 197 7.45 1.79 13.61
C VAL A 197 6.92 0.54 12.90
N VAL A 198 7.58 0.07 11.83
CA VAL A 198 7.15 -1.12 11.08
C VAL A 198 7.31 -2.39 11.90
N ILE A 199 8.43 -2.59 12.60
CA ILE A 199 8.65 -3.74 13.48
C ILE A 199 7.62 -3.75 14.60
N PHE A 200 7.41 -2.60 15.26
CA PHE A 200 6.37 -2.47 16.29
C PHE A 200 4.98 -2.76 15.72
N SER A 201 4.69 -2.31 14.51
CA SER A 201 3.39 -2.55 13.90
C SER A 201 3.18 -4.03 13.59
N ILE A 202 4.15 -4.71 12.98
CA ILE A 202 3.99 -6.11 12.56
C ILE A 202 3.96 -7.04 13.78
N ILE A 203 4.89 -6.87 14.72
CA ILE A 203 4.98 -7.71 15.91
C ILE A 203 3.98 -7.26 16.97
N GLY A 204 4.06 -6.00 17.38
CA GLY A 204 3.22 -5.44 18.44
C GLY A 204 1.75 -5.36 18.05
N GLN A 205 1.41 -4.55 17.03
CA GLN A 205 0.00 -4.40 16.63
C GLN A 205 -0.57 -5.67 16.00
N GLY A 206 0.21 -6.40 15.19
CA GLY A 206 -0.22 -7.65 14.55
C GLY A 206 -0.61 -8.74 15.56
N LEU A 207 0.25 -9.03 16.54
CA LEU A 207 -0.03 -10.06 17.56
C LEU A 207 -1.13 -9.63 18.54
N THR A 208 -1.28 -8.33 18.81
CA THR A 208 -2.27 -7.82 19.78
C THR A 208 -3.66 -7.59 19.18
N LEU A 209 -3.80 -7.55 17.86
CA LEU A 209 -5.09 -7.28 17.20
C LEU A 209 -6.12 -8.39 17.48
N GLY A 210 -5.73 -9.67 17.37
CA GLY A 210 -6.61 -10.80 17.66
C GLY A 210 -7.15 -10.79 19.10
N PRO A 211 -6.30 -10.72 20.13
CA PRO A 211 -6.71 -10.56 21.52
C PRO A 211 -7.58 -9.32 21.77
N LEU A 212 -7.27 -8.19 21.11
CA LEU A 212 -8.06 -6.97 21.22
C LEU A 212 -9.48 -7.16 20.67
N MET A 213 -9.63 -7.76 19.49
CA MET A 213 -10.94 -8.05 18.89
C MET A 213 -11.78 -8.96 19.78
N ARG A 214 -11.16 -9.99 20.37
CA ARG A 214 -11.82 -10.89 21.33
C ARG A 214 -12.26 -10.16 22.60
N LYS A 215 -11.42 -9.28 23.14
CA LYS A 215 -11.74 -8.46 24.33
C LYS A 215 -12.89 -7.48 24.09
N LEU A 216 -13.03 -6.98 22.86
CA LEU A 216 -14.09 -6.05 22.46
C LEU A 216 -15.40 -6.75 22.09
N GLY A 217 -15.46 -8.09 22.14
CA GLY A 217 -16.67 -8.85 21.77
C GLY A 217 -16.99 -8.79 20.28
N LEU A 218 -16.00 -8.45 19.44
CA LEU A 218 -16.15 -8.29 17.99
C LEU A 218 -15.62 -9.49 17.20
N SER A 219 -15.07 -10.50 17.87
CA SER A 219 -14.80 -11.78 17.22
C SER A 219 -16.12 -12.52 17.03
N THR A 220 -16.67 -12.46 15.82
CA THR A 220 -17.43 -13.58 15.27
C THR A 220 -16.58 -14.85 15.40
N GLN A 221 -17.26 -15.96 15.71
CA GLN A 221 -16.69 -17.31 15.78
C GLN A 221 -15.69 -17.60 14.66
#